data_AF-A0A7S2C3S0-F1
#
_entry.id   AF-A0A7S2C3S0-F1
#
_cell.length_a   1.000
_cell.length_b   1.000
_cell.length_c   1.000
_cell.angle_alpha   90.00
_cell.angle_beta   90.00
_cell.angle_gamma   90.00
#
_symmetry.space_group_name_H-M   'P 1'
#
loop_
_entity.id
_entity.type
_entity.pdbx_description
1 polymer ?
#
loop_
_entity_poly.entity_id
_entity_poly.type
_entity_poly.pdbx_seq_one_letter_code
_entity_poly.pdbx_strand_id
1 'polypeptide(L)'
;EKRMGKVVIEDVAPEAIKCMLDFAYKDECPDLDEDSIYDTLKIANKYDMPGLRDICLDFMAQNSRSDNSISFLAACDSYNLTDFKQMLLNALVDSPPALHECVHGSSLDGHPELMKELLTLCAHRLSRATRDRQAVKHFDGLPYRSRCYLCVKEVASMSKQMLGEMLFPMVQKICPEHANKITGMIIELDNFELV
;
A
#
# COMPACT_ATOMS: atom_id res chain seq x y z
N GLU A 1 -17.47 -31.49 -35.78
CA GLU A 1 -16.24 -32.02 -36.40
C GLU A 1 -15.35 -30.88 -36.87
N LYS A 2 -14.14 -30.72 -36.29
CA LYS A 2 -13.00 -30.06 -36.95
C LYS A 2 -11.78 -30.92 -36.64
N ARG A 3 -11.45 -31.82 -37.57
CA ARG A 3 -10.22 -32.61 -37.55
C ARG A 3 -9.04 -31.67 -37.78
N MET A 4 -8.16 -31.50 -36.81
CA MET A 4 -6.71 -31.33 -36.99
C MET A 4 -6.04 -31.54 -35.63
N GLY A 5 -5.39 -32.69 -35.42
CA GLY A 5 -4.59 -32.98 -34.23
C GLY A 5 -3.28 -32.16 -34.16
N LYS A 6 -3.29 -30.94 -34.70
CA LYS A 6 -2.16 -30.03 -34.76
C LYS A 6 -2.69 -28.61 -34.57
N VAL A 7 -2.33 -28.00 -33.44
CA VAL A 7 -2.56 -26.58 -33.16
C VAL A 7 -1.21 -25.90 -33.34
N VAL A 8 -1.15 -24.90 -34.22
CA VAL A 8 0.05 -24.09 -34.44
C VAL A 8 -0.07 -22.83 -33.59
N ILE A 9 0.93 -22.57 -32.77
CA ILE A 9 1.02 -21.40 -31.89
C ILE A 9 2.29 -20.66 -32.32
N GLU A 10 2.16 -19.48 -32.93
CA GLU A 10 3.30 -18.73 -33.49
C GLU A 10 3.72 -17.54 -32.60
N ASP A 11 2.81 -17.02 -31.76
CA ASP A 11 3.00 -15.75 -31.04
C ASP A 11 3.58 -15.88 -29.62
N VAL A 12 4.12 -17.05 -29.28
CA VAL A 12 4.49 -17.41 -27.91
C VAL A 12 5.81 -18.17 -27.87
N ALA A 13 6.68 -17.78 -26.94
CA ALA A 13 7.92 -18.49 -26.65
C ALA A 13 7.65 -19.97 -26.23
N PRO A 14 8.50 -20.92 -26.66
CA PRO A 14 8.33 -22.33 -26.32
C PRO A 14 8.38 -22.59 -24.80
N GLU A 15 9.10 -21.77 -24.05
CA GLU A 15 9.21 -21.83 -22.59
C GLU A 15 7.86 -21.57 -21.93
N ALA A 16 7.13 -20.53 -22.34
CA ALA A 16 5.81 -20.23 -21.80
C ALA A 16 4.80 -21.34 -22.13
N ILE A 17 4.84 -21.90 -23.35
CA ILE A 17 3.98 -23.05 -23.71
C ILE A 17 4.28 -24.25 -22.81
N LYS A 18 5.55 -24.49 -22.49
CA LYS A 18 5.94 -25.54 -21.55
C LYS A 18 5.35 -25.29 -20.18
N CYS A 19 5.46 -24.07 -19.63
CA CYS A 19 4.83 -23.69 -18.35
C CYS A 19 3.32 -23.89 -18.36
N MET A 20 2.65 -23.54 -19.46
CA MET A 20 1.21 -23.78 -19.66
C MET A 20 0.86 -25.26 -19.56
N LEU A 21 1.62 -26.12 -20.25
CA LEU A 21 1.38 -27.55 -20.31
C LEU A 21 1.71 -28.21 -18.98
N ASP A 22 2.78 -27.77 -18.31
CA ASP A 22 3.14 -28.28 -17.00
C ASP A 22 2.03 -27.98 -15.98
N PHE A 23 1.53 -26.75 -15.96
CA PHE A 23 0.37 -26.38 -15.15
C PHE A 23 -0.87 -27.20 -15.50
N ALA A 24 -1.20 -27.35 -16.78
CA ALA A 24 -2.40 -28.05 -17.21
C ALA A 24 -2.39 -29.56 -16.92
N TYR A 25 -1.21 -30.20 -16.88
CA TYR A 25 -1.08 -31.65 -16.70
C TYR A 25 -0.59 -32.07 -15.32
N LYS A 26 0.18 -31.24 -14.62
CA LYS A 26 0.75 -31.57 -13.31
C LYS A 26 0.17 -30.75 -12.16
N ASP A 27 -0.55 -29.66 -12.45
CA ASP A 27 -1.03 -28.72 -11.43
C ASP A 27 0.13 -28.12 -10.60
N GLU A 28 1.37 -28.17 -11.13
CA GLU A 28 2.56 -27.66 -10.46
C GLU A 28 2.79 -26.17 -10.78
N CYS A 29 3.39 -25.45 -9.84
CA CYS A 29 3.82 -24.08 -10.04
C CYS A 29 4.95 -24.06 -11.07
N PRO A 30 4.80 -23.37 -12.22
CA PRO A 30 5.87 -23.28 -13.21
C PRO A 30 7.08 -22.53 -12.63
N ASP A 31 8.28 -22.93 -13.04
CA ASP A 31 9.49 -22.14 -12.80
C ASP A 31 9.36 -20.81 -13.56
N LEU A 32 9.11 -19.73 -12.83
CA LEU A 32 8.96 -18.38 -13.37
C LEU A 32 10.24 -17.57 -13.14
N ASP A 33 10.79 -17.07 -14.23
CA ASP A 33 11.89 -16.10 -14.24
C ASP A 33 11.38 -14.72 -14.69
N GLU A 34 12.16 -13.66 -14.43
CA GLU A 34 11.83 -12.27 -14.81
C GLU A 34 11.55 -12.10 -16.32
N ASP A 35 12.21 -12.88 -17.18
CA ASP A 35 11.96 -12.88 -18.63
C ASP A 35 10.74 -13.72 -19.02
N SER A 36 10.56 -14.89 -18.41
CA SER A 36 9.49 -15.84 -18.78
C SER A 36 8.11 -15.43 -18.28
N ILE A 37 8.06 -14.58 -17.25
CA ILE A 37 6.80 -14.18 -16.61
C ILE A 37 5.88 -13.41 -17.56
N TYR A 38 6.43 -12.55 -18.43
CA TYR A 38 5.62 -11.75 -19.36
C TYR A 38 4.99 -12.63 -20.44
N ASP A 39 5.74 -13.59 -20.97
CA ASP A 39 5.21 -14.55 -21.95
C ASP A 39 4.21 -15.52 -21.30
N THR A 40 4.48 -15.95 -20.07
CA THR A 40 3.57 -16.82 -19.30
C THR A 40 2.27 -16.10 -18.94
N LEU A 41 2.33 -14.82 -18.58
CA LEU A 41 1.13 -14.00 -18.36
C LEU A 41 0.35 -13.77 -19.65
N LYS A 42 1.04 -13.59 -20.79
CA LYS A 42 0.44 -13.43 -22.12
C LYS A 42 -0.38 -14.66 -22.51
N ILE A 43 0.16 -15.87 -22.33
CA ILE A 43 -0.61 -17.09 -22.60
C ILE A 43 -1.75 -17.32 -21.61
N ALA A 44 -1.55 -17.00 -20.33
CA ALA A 44 -2.58 -17.19 -19.32
C ALA A 44 -3.81 -16.36 -19.67
N ASN A 45 -3.61 -15.14 -20.17
CA ASN A 45 -4.68 -14.30 -20.68
C ASN A 45 -5.21 -14.76 -22.05
N LYS A 46 -4.34 -15.19 -22.99
CA LYS A 46 -4.76 -15.64 -24.33
C LYS A 46 -5.64 -16.90 -24.29
N TYR A 47 -5.36 -17.81 -23.37
CA TYR A 47 -6.06 -19.09 -23.22
C TYR A 47 -7.01 -19.13 -22.02
N ASP A 48 -7.25 -17.99 -21.36
CA ASP A 48 -8.13 -17.84 -20.19
C ASP A 48 -7.85 -18.88 -19.08
N MET A 49 -6.60 -18.95 -18.64
CA MET A 49 -6.15 -19.81 -17.53
C MET A 49 -5.97 -18.97 -16.25
N PRO A 50 -7.02 -18.79 -15.43
CA PRO A 50 -6.97 -17.92 -14.26
C PRO A 50 -6.02 -18.43 -13.17
N GLY A 51 -5.86 -19.75 -12.99
CA GLY A 51 -4.94 -20.31 -12.00
C GLY A 51 -3.47 -19.99 -12.32
N LEU A 52 -3.07 -20.17 -13.59
CA LEU A 52 -1.73 -19.79 -14.05
C LEU A 52 -1.50 -18.29 -13.95
N ARG A 53 -2.54 -17.48 -14.26
CA ARG A 53 -2.48 -16.03 -14.08
C ARG A 53 -2.24 -15.66 -12.62
N ASP A 54 -2.96 -16.27 -11.69
CA ASP A 54 -2.83 -15.98 -10.25
C ASP A 54 -1.42 -16.26 -9.75
N ILE A 55 -0.81 -17.38 -10.19
CA ILE A 55 0.58 -17.72 -9.89
C ILE A 55 1.55 -16.65 -10.42
N CYS A 56 1.36 -16.21 -11.67
CA CYS A 56 2.17 -15.12 -12.22
C CYS A 56 2.03 -13.83 -11.41
N LEU A 57 0.81 -13.48 -11.00
CA LEU A 57 0.54 -12.28 -10.20
C LEU A 57 1.17 -12.37 -8.81
N ASP A 58 1.11 -13.54 -8.17
CA ASP A 58 1.72 -13.78 -6.87
C ASP A 58 3.25 -13.63 -6.95
N PHE A 59 3.88 -14.19 -8.00
CA PHE A 59 5.31 -14.00 -8.23
C PHE A 59 5.66 -12.52 -8.49
N MET A 60 4.86 -11.79 -9.27
CA MET A 60 5.04 -10.35 -9.49
C MET A 60 4.90 -9.55 -8.19
N ALA A 61 3.97 -9.96 -7.31
CA ALA A 61 3.76 -9.33 -6.01
C ALA A 61 4.95 -9.54 -5.08
N GLN A 62 5.50 -10.75 -5.05
CA GLN A 62 6.67 -11.09 -4.23
C GLN A 62 7.95 -10.38 -4.71
N ASN A 63 8.07 -10.14 -6.02
CA ASN A 63 9.23 -9.48 -6.63
C ASN A 63 9.01 -7.98 -6.90
N SER A 64 8.00 -7.35 -6.30
CA SER A 64 7.76 -5.91 -6.49
C SER A 64 8.85 -5.07 -5.83
N ARG A 65 9.86 -4.69 -6.62
CA ARG A 65 10.93 -3.76 -6.23
C ARG A 65 10.73 -2.40 -6.88
N SER A 66 11.34 -1.36 -6.33
CA SER A 66 11.18 0.05 -6.76
C SER A 66 11.57 0.28 -8.23
N ASP A 67 12.52 -0.49 -8.75
CA ASP A 67 13.00 -0.49 -10.13
C ASP A 67 12.04 -1.19 -11.10
N ASN A 68 11.47 -2.34 -10.70
CA ASN A 68 10.59 -3.16 -11.54
C ASN A 68 9.10 -2.79 -11.46
N SER A 69 8.73 -1.93 -10.50
CA SER A 69 7.35 -1.53 -10.25
C SER A 69 6.68 -0.89 -11.46
N ILE A 70 7.40 -0.10 -12.25
CA ILE A 70 6.82 0.59 -13.42
C ILE A 70 6.57 -0.38 -14.56
N SER A 71 7.53 -1.28 -14.83
CA SER A 71 7.38 -2.34 -15.83
C SER A 71 6.18 -3.24 -15.52
N PHE A 72 6.00 -3.59 -14.24
CA PHE A 72 4.83 -4.34 -13.79
C PHE A 72 3.53 -3.56 -13.93
N LEU A 73 3.50 -2.27 -13.59
CA LEU A 73 2.30 -1.43 -13.81
C LEU A 73 1.94 -1.30 -15.29
N ALA A 74 2.93 -1.12 -16.17
CA ALA A 74 2.71 -1.09 -17.61
C ALA A 74 2.20 -2.45 -18.15
N ALA A 75 2.69 -3.56 -17.60
CA ALA A 75 2.17 -4.88 -17.91
C ALA A 75 0.71 -5.02 -17.43
N CYS A 76 0.37 -4.51 -16.24
CA CYS A 76 -1.00 -4.51 -15.74
C CYS A 76 -1.96 -3.78 -16.69
N ASP A 77 -1.54 -2.64 -17.24
CA ASP A 77 -2.33 -1.90 -18.22
C ASP A 77 -2.49 -2.69 -19.53
N SER A 78 -1.42 -3.33 -19.99
CA SER A 78 -1.43 -4.13 -21.23
C SER A 78 -2.36 -5.35 -21.13
N TYR A 79 -2.47 -5.93 -19.94
CA TYR A 79 -3.27 -7.12 -19.65
C TYR A 79 -4.60 -6.82 -18.95
N ASN A 80 -4.95 -5.54 -18.78
CA ASN A 80 -6.17 -5.07 -18.11
C ASN A 80 -6.37 -5.65 -16.69
N LEU A 81 -5.30 -5.75 -15.91
CA LEU A 81 -5.28 -6.31 -14.56
C LEU A 81 -5.55 -5.22 -13.51
N THR A 82 -6.79 -4.71 -13.46
CA THR A 82 -7.14 -3.53 -12.65
C THR A 82 -6.97 -3.75 -11.14
N ASP A 83 -7.35 -4.92 -10.62
CA ASP A 83 -7.25 -5.20 -9.18
C ASP A 83 -5.81 -5.27 -8.70
N PHE A 84 -4.96 -5.96 -9.48
CA PHE A 84 -3.54 -6.10 -9.20
C PHE A 84 -2.82 -4.75 -9.35
N LYS A 85 -3.16 -3.97 -10.38
CA LYS A 85 -2.67 -2.60 -10.56
C LYS A 85 -2.95 -1.73 -9.32
N GLN A 86 -4.18 -1.77 -8.81
CA GLN A 86 -4.55 -1.02 -7.61
C GLN A 86 -3.80 -1.51 -6.36
N MET A 87 -3.57 -2.82 -6.22
CA MET A 87 -2.76 -3.36 -5.13
C MET A 87 -1.31 -2.84 -5.18
N LEU A 88 -0.65 -2.94 -6.34
CA LEU A 88 0.72 -2.46 -6.55
C LEU A 88 0.83 -0.94 -6.31
N LEU A 89 -0.10 -0.16 -6.86
CA LEU A 89 -0.12 1.29 -6.65
C LEU A 89 -0.29 1.65 -5.16
N ASN A 90 -1.15 0.93 -4.43
CA ASN A 90 -1.29 1.15 -2.99
C ASN A 90 -0.02 0.79 -2.21
N ALA A 91 0.65 -0.32 -2.55
CA ALA A 91 1.91 -0.74 -1.93
C ALA A 91 3.04 0.27 -2.18
N LEU A 92 3.11 0.83 -3.39
CA LEU A 92 4.01 1.93 -3.73
C LEU A 92 3.72 3.17 -2.89
N VAL A 93 2.46 3.61 -2.84
CA VAL A 93 2.07 4.80 -2.06
C VAL A 93 2.33 4.64 -0.55
N ASP A 94 2.24 3.43 -0.02
CA ASP A 94 2.63 3.13 1.37
C ASP A 94 4.15 3.19 1.61
N SER A 95 4.97 3.14 0.56
CA SER A 95 6.43 3.14 0.62
C SER A 95 7.07 4.41 0.00
N PRO A 96 7.29 5.48 0.80
CA PRO A 96 7.89 6.73 0.34
C PRO A 96 9.24 6.63 -0.40
N PRO A 97 10.20 5.77 0.02
CA PRO A 97 11.49 5.69 -0.68
C PRO A 97 11.35 5.05 -2.07
N ALA A 98 10.47 4.06 -2.21
CA ALA A 98 10.18 3.43 -3.51
C ALA A 98 9.53 4.43 -4.47
N LEU A 99 8.59 5.26 -3.98
CA LEU A 99 8.00 6.34 -4.79
C LEU A 99 9.04 7.34 -5.28
N HIS A 100 9.99 7.74 -4.42
CA HIS A 100 11.02 8.69 -4.81
C HIS A 100 11.89 8.11 -5.93
N GLU A 101 12.32 6.86 -5.80
CA GLU A 101 13.09 6.16 -6.83
C GLU A 101 12.30 6.00 -8.14
N CYS A 102 11.02 5.65 -8.07
CA CYS A 102 10.15 5.57 -9.24
C CYS A 102 10.05 6.92 -9.97
N VAL A 103 9.89 8.04 -9.24
CA VAL A 103 9.78 9.39 -9.81
C VAL A 103 11.05 9.84 -10.53
N HIS A 104 12.23 9.40 -10.06
CA HIS A 104 13.51 9.67 -10.72
C HIS A 104 13.84 8.65 -11.82
N GLY A 105 13.03 7.60 -11.98
CA GLY A 105 13.18 6.61 -13.02
C GLY A 105 12.78 7.18 -14.39
N SER A 106 13.63 6.93 -15.39
CA SER A 106 13.42 7.34 -16.80
C SER A 106 12.16 6.74 -17.44
N SER A 107 11.56 5.72 -16.80
CA SER A 107 10.42 4.95 -17.32
C SER A 107 9.06 5.64 -17.14
N LEU A 108 8.95 6.71 -16.33
CA LEU A 108 7.69 7.45 -16.16
C LEU A 108 7.34 8.34 -17.34
N ASP A 109 8.33 8.84 -18.09
CA ASP A 109 8.10 9.71 -19.26
C ASP A 109 7.25 9.03 -20.35
N GLY A 110 7.31 7.70 -20.44
CA GLY A 110 6.52 6.91 -21.39
C GLY A 110 5.04 6.76 -21.03
N HIS A 111 4.65 7.03 -19.77
CA HIS A 111 3.31 6.70 -19.25
C HIS A 111 2.72 7.83 -18.39
N PRO A 112 2.27 8.95 -19.00
CA PRO A 112 1.67 10.08 -18.27
C PRO A 112 0.37 9.72 -17.54
N GLU A 113 -0.36 8.68 -17.99
CA GLU A 113 -1.57 8.21 -17.31
C GLU A 113 -1.26 7.56 -15.95
N LEU A 114 -0.15 6.83 -15.83
CA LEU A 114 0.32 6.28 -14.54
C LEU A 114 0.64 7.39 -13.55
N MET A 115 1.24 8.50 -14.01
CA MET A 115 1.52 9.66 -13.17
C MET A 115 0.24 10.31 -12.64
N LYS A 116 -0.78 10.49 -13.49
CA LYS A 116 -2.08 11.03 -13.07
C LYS A 116 -2.76 10.13 -12.03
N GLU A 117 -2.73 8.82 -12.22
CA GLU A 117 -3.29 7.87 -11.26
C GLU A 117 -2.55 7.90 -9.92
N LEU A 118 -1.22 7.88 -9.94
CA LEU A 118 -0.40 8.00 -8.73
C LEU A 118 -0.69 9.31 -7.99
N LEU A 119 -0.73 10.44 -8.71
CA LEU A 119 -1.05 11.74 -8.12
C LEU A 119 -2.46 11.74 -7.51
N THR A 120 -3.43 11.14 -8.20
CA THR A 120 -4.82 11.03 -7.74
C THR A 120 -4.91 10.17 -6.48
N LEU A 121 -4.22 9.02 -6.44
CA LEU A 121 -4.16 8.13 -5.29
C LEU A 121 -3.48 8.80 -4.09
N CYS A 122 -2.37 9.50 -4.32
CA CYS A 122 -1.70 10.31 -3.30
C CYS A 122 -2.63 11.43 -2.77
N ALA A 123 -3.35 12.13 -3.65
CA ALA A 123 -4.30 13.17 -3.27
C ALA A 123 -5.47 12.61 -2.43
N HIS A 124 -6.00 11.43 -2.78
CA HIS A 124 -7.01 10.75 -1.99
C HIS A 124 -6.48 10.30 -0.63
N ARG A 125 -5.26 9.74 -0.57
CA ARG A 125 -4.61 9.34 0.69
C ARG A 125 -4.34 10.55 1.59
N LEU A 126 -3.85 11.65 1.03
CA LEU A 126 -3.68 12.91 1.75
C LEU A 126 -5.02 13.47 2.24
N SER A 127 -6.06 13.42 1.41
CA SER A 127 -7.41 13.84 1.78
C SER A 127 -8.03 12.98 2.87
N ARG A 128 -7.75 11.67 2.89
CA ARG A 128 -8.14 10.78 4.00
C ARG A 128 -7.34 11.10 5.25
N ALA A 129 -6.04 11.37 5.14
CA ALA A 129 -5.21 11.79 6.26
C ALA A 129 -5.67 13.15 6.83
N THR A 130 -6.13 14.10 6.01
CA THR A 130 -6.69 15.38 6.47
C THR A 130 -8.11 15.25 7.00
N ARG A 131 -8.95 14.38 6.42
CA ARG A 131 -10.27 14.04 7.00
C ARG A 131 -10.14 13.30 8.32
N ASP A 132 -9.16 12.43 8.49
CA ASP A 132 -8.84 11.79 9.78
C ASP A 132 -8.21 12.76 10.78
N ARG A 133 -7.66 13.90 10.32
CA ARG A 133 -7.31 15.04 11.19
C ARG A 133 -8.56 15.83 11.61
N GLN A 134 -9.59 15.91 10.77
CA GLN A 134 -10.86 16.59 11.07
C GLN A 134 -11.89 15.71 11.78
N ALA A 135 -11.80 14.38 11.67
CA ALA A 135 -12.60 13.39 12.40
C ALA A 135 -12.09 13.23 13.83
N VAL A 136 -11.96 14.36 14.51
CA VAL A 136 -11.90 14.45 15.95
C VAL A 136 -13.21 13.88 16.48
N LYS A 137 -13.15 12.73 17.18
CA LYS A 137 -14.32 12.28 17.94
C LYS A 137 -14.33 13.04 19.25
N HIS A 138 -15.48 13.63 19.57
CA HIS A 138 -15.70 14.31 20.84
C HIS A 138 -15.99 13.27 21.92
N PHE A 139 -15.17 13.25 22.97
CA PHE A 139 -15.56 12.65 24.25
C PHE A 139 -15.70 13.80 25.25
N ASP A 140 -16.95 14.08 25.66
CA ASP A 140 -17.31 15.19 26.56
C ASP A 140 -16.66 16.54 26.21
N GLY A 141 -16.71 16.93 24.93
CA GLY A 141 -16.23 18.24 24.48
C GLY A 141 -14.72 18.36 24.26
N LEU A 142 -13.93 17.30 24.46
CA LEU A 142 -12.51 17.30 24.14
C LEU A 142 -12.20 16.51 22.85
N PRO A 143 -11.32 17.04 21.98
CA PRO A 143 -10.97 16.39 20.74
C PRO A 143 -10.06 15.18 20.99
N TYR A 144 -10.49 13.96 20.64
CA TYR A 144 -9.61 12.78 20.70
C TYR A 144 -9.57 11.99 19.39
N ARG A 145 -8.37 11.51 19.04
CA ARG A 145 -8.07 10.76 17.82
C ARG A 145 -8.14 9.26 18.14
N SER A 146 -8.88 8.48 17.33
CA SER A 146 -9.14 7.04 17.56
C SER A 146 -7.88 6.14 17.62
N ARG A 147 -6.69 6.70 17.37
CA ARG A 147 -5.37 6.16 17.70
C ARG A 147 -4.57 7.34 18.24
N CYS A 148 -4.35 7.41 19.56
CA CYS A 148 -3.67 8.56 20.17
C CYS A 148 -2.21 8.60 19.73
N TYR A 149 -1.94 9.43 18.75
CA TYR A 149 -0.61 9.94 18.45
C TYR A 149 -0.77 11.45 18.28
N LEU A 150 -0.98 12.15 19.40
CA LEU A 150 -0.49 13.52 19.47
C LEU A 150 1.03 13.39 19.40
N CYS A 151 1.65 14.02 18.41
CA CYS A 151 3.10 13.96 18.27
C CYS A 151 3.71 14.58 19.54
N VAL A 152 4.75 13.96 20.13
CA VAL A 152 5.42 14.47 21.35
C VAL A 152 5.79 15.96 21.21
N LYS A 153 6.11 16.39 19.98
CA LYS A 153 6.38 17.79 19.65
C LYS A 153 5.16 18.73 19.77
N GLU A 154 3.97 18.26 19.40
CA GLU A 154 2.74 19.05 19.55
C GLU A 154 2.40 19.23 21.03
N VAL A 155 2.46 18.16 21.83
CA VAL A 155 2.24 18.21 23.28
C VAL A 155 3.27 19.11 23.98
N ALA A 156 4.54 19.01 23.59
CA ALA A 156 5.61 19.85 24.14
C ALA A 156 5.45 21.35 23.81
N SER A 157 4.73 21.68 22.73
CA SER A 157 4.45 23.07 22.34
C SER A 157 3.23 23.69 23.04
N MET A 158 2.40 22.88 23.72
CA MET A 158 1.21 23.35 24.40
C MET A 158 1.56 24.03 25.73
N SER A 159 0.80 25.06 26.11
CA SER A 159 0.99 25.72 27.40
C SER A 159 0.57 24.79 28.55
N LYS A 160 1.28 24.90 29.68
CA LYS A 160 0.97 24.15 30.92
C LYS A 160 -0.50 24.29 31.35
N GLN A 161 -1.08 25.48 31.13
CA GLN A 161 -2.48 25.76 31.43
C GLN A 161 -3.45 24.95 30.55
N MET A 162 -3.21 24.87 29.24
CA MET A 162 -4.06 24.09 28.34
C MET A 162 -3.96 22.58 28.60
N LEU A 163 -2.75 22.10 28.95
CA LEU A 163 -2.57 20.71 29.38
C LEU A 163 -3.35 20.41 30.66
N GLY A 164 -3.37 21.32 31.63
CA GLY A 164 -4.16 21.16 32.85
C GLY A 164 -5.66 21.14 32.63
N GLU A 165 -6.18 22.03 31.79
CA GLU A 165 -7.61 22.05 31.45
C GLU A 165 -8.05 20.77 30.72
N MET A 166 -7.16 20.14 29.94
CA MET A 166 -7.43 18.86 29.30
C MET A 166 -7.30 17.65 30.24
N LEU A 167 -6.26 17.62 31.06
CA LEU A 167 -5.93 16.48 31.91
C LEU A 167 -6.82 16.40 33.15
N PHE A 168 -7.16 17.52 33.77
CA PHE A 168 -7.95 17.59 34.99
C PHE A 168 -9.26 16.79 34.93
N PRO A 169 -10.14 16.95 33.92
CA PRO A 169 -11.39 16.20 33.86
C PRO A 169 -11.19 14.69 33.68
N MET A 170 -10.09 14.27 33.04
CA MET A 170 -9.75 12.84 32.91
C MET A 170 -9.30 12.25 34.24
N VAL A 171 -8.41 12.95 34.95
CA VAL A 171 -7.94 12.54 36.28
C VAL A 171 -9.08 12.58 37.28
N GLN A 172 -9.98 13.56 37.20
CA GLN A 172 -11.15 13.67 38.08
C GLN A 172 -12.12 12.50 37.93
N LYS A 173 -12.28 11.94 36.71
CA LYS A 173 -13.10 10.74 36.49
C LYS A 173 -12.50 9.49 37.12
N ILE A 174 -11.18 9.42 37.26
CA ILE A 174 -10.46 8.26 37.80
C ILE A 174 -10.23 8.39 39.31
N CYS A 175 -9.79 9.58 39.76
CA CYS A 175 -9.41 9.91 41.13
C CYS A 175 -9.91 11.32 41.51
N PRO A 176 -11.20 11.48 41.85
CA PRO A 176 -11.80 12.80 42.09
C PRO A 176 -11.20 13.54 43.30
N GLU A 177 -10.82 12.83 44.37
CA GLU A 177 -10.27 13.46 45.59
C GLU A 177 -8.88 14.08 45.39
N HIS A 178 -8.09 13.56 44.45
CA HIS A 178 -6.69 13.96 44.26
C HIS A 178 -6.43 14.59 42.89
N ALA A 179 -7.48 14.87 42.11
CA ALA A 179 -7.37 15.32 40.73
C ALA A 179 -6.51 16.58 40.58
N ASN A 180 -6.72 17.59 41.42
CA ASN A 180 -5.94 18.84 41.40
C ASN A 180 -4.44 18.58 41.62
N LYS A 181 -4.12 17.70 42.57
CA LYS A 181 -2.74 17.40 42.96
C LYS A 181 -2.03 16.55 41.91
N ILE A 182 -2.70 15.53 41.39
CA ILE A 182 -2.17 14.64 40.35
C ILE A 182 -1.97 15.41 39.04
N THR A 183 -2.96 16.19 38.62
CA THR A 183 -2.85 17.04 37.43
C THR A 183 -1.74 18.08 37.58
N GLY A 184 -1.62 18.72 38.74
CA GLY A 184 -0.51 19.62 39.04
C GLY A 184 0.86 18.91 38.95
N MET A 185 1.00 17.73 39.55
CA MET A 185 2.24 16.96 39.50
C MET A 185 2.62 16.54 38.07
N ILE A 186 1.65 16.13 37.24
CA ILE A 186 1.88 15.74 35.85
C ILE A 186 2.33 16.93 34.98
N ILE A 187 1.82 18.14 35.26
CA ILE A 187 2.17 19.36 34.51
C ILE A 187 3.49 19.98 34.98
N GLU A 188 3.82 19.80 36.26
CA GLU A 188 5.07 20.29 36.86
C GLU A 188 6.24 19.34 36.70
N LEU A 189 6.01 18.11 36.25
CA LEU A 189 7.05 17.24 35.71
C LEU A 189 7.54 17.84 34.38
N ASP A 190 8.50 18.77 34.45
CA ASP A 190 9.17 19.33 33.27
C ASP A 190 9.78 18.20 32.42
N ASN A 191 9.73 18.36 31.09
CA ASN A 191 10.09 17.43 30.00
C ASN A 191 11.57 16.92 29.98
N PHE A 192 12.22 16.68 31.12
CA PHE A 192 13.64 16.31 31.21
C PHE A 192 13.94 15.25 32.28
N GLU A 193 13.39 14.04 32.17
CA GLU A 193 14.02 12.81 32.71
C GLU A 193 13.69 11.58 31.83
N LEU A 194 13.69 11.77 30.51
CA LEU A 194 13.76 10.67 29.54
C LEU A 194 14.83 11.01 28.50
N VAL A 195 16.09 10.97 28.94
CA VAL A 195 17.24 10.70 28.06
C VAL A 195 17.38 9.19 27.95
#